data_AF-A0A7Z1KI61-F1
#
_entry.id   AF-A0A7Z1KI61-F1
#
_cell.length_a   1.000
_cell.length_b   1.000
_cell.length_c   1.000
_cell.angle_alpha   90.00
_cell.angle_beta   90.00
_cell.angle_gamma   90.00
#
_symmetry.space_group_name_H-M   'P 1'
#
loop_
_entity.id
_entity.type
_entity.pdbx_description
1 polymer ?
#
loop_
_entity_poly.entity_id
_entity_poly.type
_entity_poly.pdbx_seq_one_letter_code
_entity_poly.pdbx_strand_id
1 'polypeptide(L)'
;MKISLLIPVFLAFASTGAVAKNKTTYADIQVTNVDPTSDFIWQRANQNTPKYPVELARSGIRGCAVLVFDITDSGKTENVEVISTLPNKHIGKYSRKMLKKWEWVPAATVTAPEKRILRLDFCMGGESIEQAEQACKQQAKLACN
;
A
#
# COMPACT_ATOMS: atom_id res chain seq x y z
N MET A 1 5.93 48.41 -63.11
CA MET A 1 6.93 47.94 -62.13
C MET A 1 6.22 47.57 -60.84
N LYS A 2 6.10 46.28 -60.51
CA LYS A 2 5.62 45.77 -59.22
C LYS A 2 6.58 44.65 -58.82
N ILE A 3 7.42 44.91 -57.84
CA ILE A 3 8.35 43.93 -57.27
C ILE A 3 7.64 43.32 -56.07
N SER A 4 7.08 42.13 -56.23
CA SER A 4 6.61 41.32 -55.10
C SER A 4 7.82 40.62 -54.48
N LEU A 5 8.24 41.09 -53.30
CA LEU A 5 9.22 40.43 -52.45
C LEU A 5 8.57 39.21 -51.79
N LEU A 6 9.01 38.01 -52.18
CA LEU A 6 8.70 36.76 -51.48
C LEU A 6 9.67 36.62 -50.30
N ILE A 7 9.14 36.67 -49.08
CA ILE A 7 9.89 36.44 -47.84
C ILE A 7 9.91 34.94 -47.56
N PRO A 8 11.08 34.28 -47.41
CA PRO A 8 11.12 32.88 -47.04
C PRO A 8 10.81 32.76 -45.55
N VAL A 9 9.65 32.19 -45.23
CA VAL A 9 9.28 31.81 -43.86
C VAL A 9 10.13 30.59 -43.49
N PHE A 10 11.26 30.82 -42.83
CA PHE A 10 12.05 29.76 -42.19
C PHE A 10 11.27 29.26 -40.97
N LEU A 11 10.55 28.14 -41.12
CA LEU A 11 10.02 27.37 -39.99
C LEU A 11 11.20 26.75 -39.23
N ALA A 12 11.66 27.42 -38.17
CA ALA A 12 12.55 26.82 -37.20
C ALA A 12 11.75 25.79 -36.39
N PHE A 13 11.83 24.52 -36.79
CA PHE A 13 11.38 23.39 -35.97
C PHE A 13 12.34 23.28 -34.77
N ALA A 14 12.03 23.99 -33.68
CA ALA A 14 12.68 23.76 -32.41
C ALA A 14 12.27 22.36 -31.93
N SER A 15 13.18 21.39 -32.06
CA SER A 15 13.02 20.06 -31.49
C SER A 15 13.02 20.20 -29.97
N THR A 16 11.83 20.28 -29.37
CA THR A 16 11.67 20.10 -27.94
C THR A 16 11.92 18.63 -27.63
N GLY A 17 13.18 18.30 -27.34
CA GLY A 17 13.53 17.01 -26.76
C GLY A 17 12.77 16.84 -25.45
N ALA A 18 11.75 15.99 -25.43
CA ALA A 18 11.06 15.63 -24.21
C ALA A 18 12.05 14.89 -23.29
N VAL A 19 12.47 15.55 -22.20
CA VAL A 19 13.22 14.89 -21.14
C VAL A 19 12.30 13.83 -20.54
N ALA A 20 12.64 12.55 -20.72
CA ALA A 20 11.95 11.46 -20.06
C ALA A 20 12.12 11.63 -18.55
N LYS A 21 11.07 12.09 -17.84
CA LYS A 21 11.06 12.11 -16.38
C LYS A 21 11.18 10.67 -15.91
N ASN A 22 12.26 10.34 -15.19
CA ASN A 22 12.34 9.09 -14.45
C ASN A 22 11.16 9.06 -13.46
N LYS A 23 10.17 8.21 -13.74
CA LYS A 23 8.93 8.14 -12.98
C LYS A 23 9.19 7.39 -11.67
N THR A 24 9.53 8.12 -10.61
CA THR A 24 9.52 7.55 -9.25
C THR A 24 8.12 7.03 -8.95
N THR A 25 8.01 5.75 -8.63
CA THR A 25 6.73 5.13 -8.28
C THR A 25 6.67 4.94 -6.78
N TYR A 26 5.66 5.53 -6.15
CA TYR A 26 5.42 5.41 -4.72
C TYR A 26 4.49 4.22 -4.44
N ALA A 27 4.63 3.64 -3.26
CA ALA A 27 3.84 2.51 -2.81
C ALA A 27 3.43 2.71 -1.35
N ASP A 28 2.24 2.22 -1.01
CA ASP A 28 1.64 2.35 0.30
C ASP A 28 1.00 1.02 0.73
N ILE A 29 0.86 0.83 2.04
CA ILE A 29 0.10 -0.26 2.64
C ILE A 29 -0.88 0.33 3.63
N GLN A 30 -2.17 0.31 3.29
CA GLN A 30 -3.22 0.66 4.24
C GLN A 30 -3.58 -0.53 5.11
N VAL A 31 -3.75 -0.24 6.40
CA VAL A 31 -4.03 -1.24 7.44
C VAL A 31 -5.40 -0.91 8.00
N THR A 32 -6.34 -1.81 7.81
CA THR A 32 -7.72 -1.66 8.28
C THR A 32 -8.02 -2.71 9.33
N ASN A 33 -8.47 -2.26 10.50
CA ASN A 33 -9.01 -3.14 11.53
C ASN A 33 -10.42 -3.57 11.12
N VAL A 34 -10.60 -4.86 10.84
CA VAL A 34 -11.89 -5.41 10.42
C VAL A 34 -12.69 -5.88 11.64
N ASP A 35 -12.02 -6.57 12.58
CA ASP A 35 -12.67 -7.04 13.81
C ASP A 35 -11.66 -7.25 14.95
N PRO A 36 -11.87 -6.63 16.13
CA PRO A 36 -12.75 -5.50 16.37
C PRO A 36 -12.29 -4.23 15.61
N THR A 37 -13.22 -3.32 15.31
CA THR A 37 -12.93 -2.05 14.63
C THR A 37 -12.43 -0.97 15.60
N SER A 38 -12.87 -1.00 16.86
CA SER A 38 -12.49 -0.11 17.96
C SER A 38 -12.24 -0.89 19.26
N ASP A 39 -11.77 -0.21 20.30
CA ASP A 39 -11.67 -0.72 21.67
C ASP A 39 -10.85 -2.02 21.82
N PHE A 40 -9.91 -2.24 20.89
CA PHE A 40 -8.94 -3.33 20.96
C PHE A 40 -7.97 -3.10 22.12
N ILE A 41 -7.60 -4.19 22.80
CA ILE A 41 -6.71 -4.14 23.96
C ILE A 41 -5.23 -4.17 23.56
N TRP A 42 -4.93 -4.51 22.30
CA TRP A 42 -3.59 -4.45 21.72
C TRP A 42 -3.51 -3.49 20.53
N GLN A 43 -2.46 -2.66 20.52
CA GLN A 43 -2.12 -1.82 19.38
C GLN A 43 -0.71 -2.12 18.86
N ARG A 44 -0.43 -1.81 17.60
CA ARG A 44 0.92 -1.99 17.04
C ARG A 44 1.91 -1.09 17.76
N ALA A 45 3.08 -1.61 18.10
CA ALA A 45 4.17 -0.80 18.64
C ALA A 45 4.62 0.26 17.61
N ASN A 46 4.71 -0.13 16.34
CA ASN A 46 5.04 0.76 15.23
C ASN A 46 3.77 1.23 14.52
N GLN A 47 3.46 2.53 14.67
CA GLN A 47 2.30 3.17 14.05
C GLN A 47 2.59 3.75 12.66
N ASN A 48 3.85 3.72 12.20
CA ASN A 48 4.18 4.14 10.83
C ASN A 48 3.58 3.18 9.81
N THR A 49 3.41 3.69 8.59
CA THR A 49 3.03 2.88 7.42
C THR A 49 3.94 1.65 7.28
N PRO A 50 3.38 0.43 7.12
CA PRO A 50 4.17 -0.77 6.90
C PRO A 50 5.02 -0.67 5.64
N LYS A 51 6.23 -1.23 5.70
CA LYS A 51 7.13 -1.27 4.54
C LYS A 51 6.57 -2.21 3.47
N TYR A 52 6.50 -1.72 2.24
CA TYR A 52 6.10 -2.52 1.10
C TYR A 52 7.09 -3.69 0.86
N PRO A 53 6.62 -4.95 0.75
CA PRO A 53 7.51 -6.07 0.46
C PRO A 53 8.24 -5.88 -0.86
N VAL A 54 9.58 -5.92 -0.82
CA VAL A 54 10.44 -5.67 -1.98
C VAL A 54 10.08 -6.56 -3.17
N GLU A 55 9.73 -7.82 -2.93
CA GLU A 55 9.37 -8.75 -4.00
C GLU A 55 8.03 -8.38 -4.68
N LEU A 56 7.04 -7.93 -3.91
CA LEU A 56 5.78 -7.45 -4.46
C LEU A 56 6.01 -6.15 -5.22
N ALA A 57 6.86 -5.26 -4.69
CA ALA A 57 7.21 -4.00 -5.33
C ALA A 57 7.90 -4.21 -6.68
N ARG A 58 8.92 -5.07 -6.72
CA ARG A 58 9.64 -5.44 -7.97
C ARG A 58 8.71 -6.02 -9.02
N SER A 59 7.73 -6.81 -8.58
CA SER A 59 6.76 -7.45 -9.46
C SER A 59 5.56 -6.55 -9.81
N GLY A 60 5.48 -5.32 -9.27
CA GLY A 60 4.34 -4.42 -9.43
C GLY A 60 3.01 -4.98 -8.89
N ILE A 61 3.06 -5.96 -7.98
CA ILE A 61 1.87 -6.66 -7.48
C ILE A 61 1.18 -5.80 -6.43
N ARG A 62 -0.07 -5.41 -6.72
CA ARG A 62 -0.97 -4.66 -5.85
C ARG A 62 -2.18 -5.51 -5.52
N GLY A 63 -2.94 -5.14 -4.50
CA GLY A 63 -4.18 -5.82 -4.14
C GLY A 63 -4.41 -5.80 -2.64
N CYS A 64 -5.00 -6.86 -2.10
CA CYS A 64 -5.40 -6.90 -0.70
C CYS A 64 -5.27 -8.29 -0.11
N ALA A 65 -5.18 -8.36 1.21
CA ALA A 65 -5.31 -9.59 1.98
C ALA A 65 -6.08 -9.34 3.27
N VAL A 66 -7.01 -10.25 3.59
CA VAL A 66 -7.72 -10.31 4.87
C VAL A 66 -7.13 -11.47 5.66
N LEU A 67 -6.71 -11.20 6.90
CA LEU A 67 -6.04 -12.16 7.77
C LEU A 67 -6.74 -12.20 9.11
N VAL A 68 -6.88 -13.41 9.66
CA VAL A 68 -7.26 -13.62 11.06
C VAL A 68 -6.05 -14.19 11.81
N PHE A 69 -5.86 -13.74 13.04
CA PHE A 69 -4.76 -14.17 13.88
C PHE A 69 -5.09 -13.93 15.35
N ASP A 70 -4.28 -14.50 16.22
CA ASP A 70 -4.37 -14.28 17.65
C ASP A 70 -3.16 -13.45 18.12
N ILE A 71 -3.37 -12.57 19.08
CA ILE A 71 -2.35 -11.89 19.85
C ILE A 71 -2.30 -12.55 21.23
N THR A 72 -1.14 -13.05 21.65
CA THR A 72 -0.95 -13.68 22.96
C THR A 72 -0.99 -12.66 24.09
N ASP A 73 -1.05 -13.11 25.34
CA ASP A 73 -0.85 -12.29 26.54
C ASP A 73 0.46 -11.48 26.55
N SER A 74 1.51 -11.98 25.89
CA SER A 74 2.80 -11.30 25.74
C SER A 74 2.91 -10.38 24.51
N GLY A 75 1.82 -10.17 23.77
CA GLY A 75 1.81 -9.31 22.58
C GLY A 75 2.42 -9.93 21.32
N LYS A 76 2.57 -11.26 21.26
CA LYS A 76 3.06 -11.98 20.07
C LYS A 76 1.91 -12.38 19.14
N THR A 77 2.18 -12.38 17.84
CA THR A 77 1.22 -12.84 16.83
C THR A 77 1.34 -14.34 16.57
N GLU A 78 0.24 -15.07 16.68
CA GLU A 78 0.13 -16.51 16.44
C GLU A 78 -1.10 -16.85 15.57
N ASN A 79 -1.21 -18.12 15.14
CA ASN A 79 -2.36 -18.66 14.40
C ASN A 79 -2.79 -17.84 13.18
N VAL A 80 -1.82 -17.31 12.42
CA VAL A 80 -2.09 -16.40 11.29
C VAL A 80 -2.63 -17.16 10.07
N GLU A 81 -3.90 -16.96 9.79
CA GLU A 81 -4.61 -17.49 8.63
C GLU A 81 -4.94 -16.38 7.64
N VAL A 82 -5.02 -16.76 6.36
CA VAL A 82 -5.37 -15.85 5.27
C VAL A 82 -6.78 -16.21 4.84
N ILE A 83 -7.74 -15.34 5.14
CA ILE A 83 -9.15 -15.53 4.82
C ILE A 83 -9.40 -15.28 3.33
N SER A 84 -8.83 -14.20 2.81
CA SER A 84 -8.98 -13.82 1.41
C SER A 84 -7.77 -13.05 0.90
N THR A 85 -7.53 -13.15 -0.41
CA THR A 85 -6.50 -12.39 -1.12
C THR A 85 -6.92 -12.09 -2.55
N LEU A 86 -6.59 -10.90 -3.02
CA LEU A 86 -6.62 -10.56 -4.43
C LEU A 86 -5.32 -9.84 -4.82
N PRO A 87 -4.76 -10.06 -6.02
CA PRO A 87 -5.26 -10.96 -7.07
C PRO A 87 -4.80 -12.41 -6.90
N ASN A 88 -3.83 -12.69 -6.04
CA ASN A 88 -3.32 -14.04 -5.85
C ASN A 88 -2.67 -14.25 -4.47
N LYS A 89 -2.40 -15.52 -4.16
CA LYS A 89 -1.85 -16.00 -2.88
C LYS A 89 -0.51 -15.38 -2.46
N HIS A 90 0.26 -14.76 -3.35
CA HIS A 90 1.54 -14.15 -2.98
C HIS A 90 1.35 -13.02 -1.99
N ILE A 91 0.30 -12.20 -2.14
CA ILE A 91 0.01 -11.12 -1.20
C ILE A 91 -0.25 -11.71 0.20
N GLY A 92 -1.13 -12.71 0.32
CA GLY A 92 -1.38 -13.38 1.59
C GLY A 92 -0.12 -13.96 2.24
N LYS A 93 0.79 -14.55 1.44
CA LYS A 93 2.08 -15.04 1.93
C LYS A 93 2.93 -13.93 2.55
N TYR A 94 3.02 -12.76 1.92
CA TYR A 94 3.79 -11.63 2.44
C TYR A 94 3.10 -10.91 3.58
N SER A 95 1.77 -10.79 3.55
CA SER A 95 0.95 -10.27 4.66
C SER A 95 1.15 -11.10 5.93
N ARG A 96 1.11 -12.43 5.82
CA ARG A 96 1.41 -13.33 6.95
C ARG A 96 2.81 -13.10 7.50
N LYS A 97 3.83 -13.00 6.63
CA LYS A 97 5.22 -12.74 7.04
C LYS A 97 5.38 -11.39 7.73
N MET A 98 4.62 -10.39 7.32
CA MET A 98 4.64 -9.05 7.91
C MET A 98 3.99 -9.05 9.29
N LEU A 99 2.79 -9.64 9.44
CA LEU A 99 2.10 -9.76 10.72
C LEU A 99 2.95 -10.48 11.78
N LYS A 100 3.63 -11.57 11.40
CA LYS A 100 4.54 -12.29 12.32
C LYS A 100 5.72 -11.47 12.85
N LYS A 101 6.03 -10.32 12.21
CA LYS A 101 7.11 -9.41 12.64
C LYS A 101 6.58 -8.20 13.38
N TRP A 102 5.26 -8.03 13.48
CA TRP A 102 4.70 -6.92 14.23
C TRP A 102 4.76 -7.23 15.71
N GLU A 103 5.09 -6.19 16.46
CA GLU A 103 5.05 -6.20 17.92
C GLU A 103 3.78 -5.49 18.35
N TRP A 104 3.07 -6.09 19.29
CA TRP A 104 1.86 -5.54 19.86
C TRP A 104 2.13 -5.10 21.29
N VAL A 105 1.68 -3.91 21.63
CA VAL A 105 1.78 -3.34 22.96
C VAL A 105 0.38 -3.12 23.52
N PRO A 106 0.19 -3.20 24.84
CA PRO A 106 -1.10 -2.96 25.45
C PRO A 106 -1.61 -1.55 25.10
N ALA A 107 -2.86 -1.49 24.64
CA ALA A 107 -3.63 -0.25 24.48
C ALA A 107 -4.53 0.02 25.70
N ALA A 108 -4.74 -1.00 26.54
CA ALA A 108 -5.51 -0.95 27.78
C ALA A 108 -4.68 -1.45 28.97
N THR A 109 -5.14 -1.13 30.19
CA THR A 109 -4.50 -1.56 31.44
C THR A 109 -4.53 -3.08 31.63
N VAL A 110 -5.54 -3.76 31.05
CA VAL A 110 -5.68 -5.21 31.11
C VAL A 110 -5.17 -5.83 29.81
N THR A 111 -4.28 -6.82 29.94
CA THR A 111 -3.80 -7.65 28.84
C THR A 111 -4.45 -9.02 28.89
N ALA A 112 -5.03 -9.43 27.78
CA ALA A 112 -5.56 -10.78 27.57
C ALA A 112 -5.27 -11.19 26.11
N PRO A 113 -5.28 -12.48 25.79
CA PRO A 113 -5.23 -12.90 24.39
C PRO A 113 -6.39 -12.29 23.59
N GLU A 114 -6.11 -11.82 22.38
CA GLU A 114 -7.10 -11.15 21.52
C GLU A 114 -7.05 -11.72 20.11
N LYS A 115 -8.22 -12.13 19.59
CA LYS A 115 -8.37 -12.51 18.18
C LYS A 115 -8.59 -11.25 17.34
N ARG A 116 -7.86 -11.11 16.24
CA ARG A 116 -7.94 -9.96 15.33
C ARG A 116 -8.19 -10.41 13.91
N ILE A 117 -9.02 -9.63 13.21
CA ILE A 117 -9.13 -9.66 11.76
C ILE A 117 -8.61 -8.32 11.22
N LEU A 118 -7.59 -8.39 10.37
CA LEU A 118 -7.05 -7.23 9.67
C LEU A 118 -7.14 -7.39 8.16
N ARG A 119 -7.35 -6.27 7.50
CA ARG A 119 -7.19 -6.14 6.05
C ARG A 119 -5.99 -5.26 5.74
N LEU A 120 -5.13 -5.76 4.85
CA LEU A 120 -3.99 -5.03 4.32
C LEU A 120 -4.20 -4.78 2.83
N ASP A 121 -4.20 -3.51 2.43
CA ASP A 121 -4.32 -3.08 1.04
C ASP A 121 -2.97 -2.55 0.54
N PHE A 122 -2.42 -3.22 -0.47
CA PHE A 122 -1.12 -2.95 -1.08
C PHE A 122 -1.33 -2.17 -2.37
N CYS A 123 -0.89 -0.92 -2.40
CA CYS A 123 -1.10 -0.06 -3.56
C CYS A 123 0.20 0.58 -3.99
N MET A 124 0.25 0.87 -5.28
CA MET A 124 1.41 1.43 -5.92
C MET A 124 0.91 2.29 -7.07
N GLY A 125 1.59 3.41 -7.27
CA GLY A 125 1.23 4.44 -8.23
C GLY A 125 1.08 5.80 -7.58
N GLY A 126 1.19 6.84 -8.39
CA GLY A 126 1.21 8.24 -7.94
C GLY A 126 2.54 8.91 -8.27
N GLU A 127 2.48 10.22 -8.37
CA GLU A 127 3.62 11.14 -8.54
C GLU A 127 4.17 11.61 -7.19
N SER A 128 3.52 11.21 -6.09
CA SER A 128 3.85 11.57 -4.70
C SER A 128 3.40 10.49 -3.71
N ILE A 129 3.88 10.59 -2.47
CA ILE A 129 3.48 9.70 -1.35
C ILE A 129 1.99 9.87 -1.04
N GLU A 130 1.52 11.12 -1.04
CA GLU A 130 0.14 11.48 -0.72
C GLU A 130 -0.83 10.86 -1.72
N GLN A 131 -0.48 10.86 -3.01
CA GLN A 131 -1.29 10.20 -4.04
C GLN A 131 -1.34 8.68 -3.87
N ALA A 132 -0.22 8.05 -3.48
CA ALA A 132 -0.19 6.61 -3.21
C ALA A 132 -1.08 6.26 -2.00
N GLU A 133 -1.05 7.09 -0.95
CA GLU A 133 -1.88 6.94 0.24
C GLU A 133 -3.38 7.06 -0.09
N GLN A 134 -3.76 8.08 -0.87
CA GLN A 134 -5.14 8.27 -1.30
C GLN A 134 -5.62 7.12 -2.19
N ALA A 135 -4.77 6.63 -3.10
CA ALA A 135 -5.10 5.45 -3.91
C ALA A 135 -5.37 4.23 -3.01
N CYS A 136 -4.59 4.03 -1.95
CA CYS A 136 -4.88 2.96 -1.02
C CYS A 136 -6.16 3.16 -0.20
N LYS A 137 -6.46 4.38 0.24
CA LYS A 137 -7.74 4.66 0.91
C LYS A 137 -8.95 4.33 0.02
N GLN A 138 -8.84 4.51 -1.30
CA GLN A 138 -9.90 4.09 -2.22
C GLN A 138 -9.92 2.57 -2.43
N GLN A 139 -8.77 1.93 -2.59
CA GLN A 139 -8.65 0.46 -2.71
C GLN A 139 -9.28 -0.25 -1.50
N ALA A 140 -9.07 0.27 -0.29
CA ALA A 140 -9.60 -0.30 0.95
C ALA A 140 -11.15 -0.34 0.99
N LYS A 141 -11.83 0.48 0.17
CA LYS A 141 -13.30 0.48 0.04
C LYS A 141 -13.83 -0.60 -0.91
N LEU A 142 -12.97 -1.16 -1.76
CA LEU A 142 -13.34 -2.22 -2.69
C LEU A 142 -13.41 -3.56 -1.98
N ALA A 143 -14.14 -4.52 -2.54
CA ALA A 143 -14.19 -5.87 -2.02
C ALA A 143 -12.81 -6.56 -2.12
N CYS A 144 -12.54 -7.48 -1.20
CA CYS A 144 -11.31 -8.28 -1.19
C CYS A 144 -11.67 -9.76 -1.25
N ASN A 145 -12.35 -10.19 -2.31
CA ASN A 145 -12.85 -11.55 -2.51
C ASN A 145 -13.26 -11.78 -3.96
#